data_AF-A0A3D0MRN2-F1
#
_entry.id   AF-A0A3D0MRN2-F1
#
_cell.length_a   1.000
_cell.length_b   1.000
_cell.length_c   1.000
_cell.angle_alpha   90.00
_cell.angle_beta   90.00
_cell.angle_gamma   90.00
#
_symmetry.space_group_name_H-M   'P 1'
#
loop_
_entity.id
_entity.type
_entity.pdbx_description
1 polymer ?
#
loop_
_entity_poly.entity_id
_entity_poly.type
_entity_poly.pdbx_seq_one_letter_code
_entity_poly.pdbx_strand_id
1 'polypeptide(L)'
;MLPDNLESRLVELLSSEISLYRQLEEYVDEELDCVQKGDMAKLLEILQQKQGVISKQQLLQEKWEQVALGLGVTEGREGPVFWSAVEHHMESQGFLSLSHLIVQIRELVTSVLAKEEHVQALLEEHISELRKEMGRLNKGKAAFHGYMKSGGAL
;
A
#
# COMPACT_ATOMS: atom_id res chain seq x y z
N MET A 1 -1.50 34.10 12.19
CA MET A 1 -2.11 34.47 10.89
C MET A 1 -2.49 33.18 10.22
N LEU A 2 -3.78 32.96 9.97
CA LEU A 2 -4.21 31.85 9.12
C LEU A 2 -3.62 32.05 7.72
N PRO A 3 -3.15 31.00 7.04
CA PRO A 3 -2.59 31.18 5.71
C PRO A 3 -3.75 31.55 4.76
N ASP A 4 -3.64 32.70 4.08
CA ASP A 4 -4.57 33.18 3.05
C ASP A 4 -4.78 32.19 1.88
N ASN A 5 -4.11 31.03 1.90
CA ASN A 5 -4.14 29.95 0.91
C ASN A 5 -4.48 28.57 1.51
N LEU A 6 -5.20 28.51 2.65
CA LEU A 6 -5.54 27.24 3.31
C LEU A 6 -6.23 26.26 2.36
N GLU A 7 -7.25 26.71 1.62
CA GLU A 7 -7.98 25.87 0.67
C GLU A 7 -7.05 25.28 -0.40
N SER A 8 -6.23 26.11 -1.04
CA SER A 8 -5.29 25.66 -2.08
C SER A 8 -4.31 24.63 -1.52
N ARG A 9 -3.78 24.85 -0.32
CA ARG A 9 -2.89 23.91 0.35
C ARG A 9 -3.58 22.58 0.66
N LEU A 10 -4.83 22.60 1.12
CA LEU A 10 -5.61 21.39 1.39
C LEU A 10 -5.88 20.60 0.11
N VAL A 11 -6.25 21.28 -0.98
CA VAL A 11 -6.45 20.67 -2.29
C VAL A 11 -5.15 20.03 -2.80
N GLU A 12 -4.01 20.71 -2.68
CA GLU A 12 -2.71 20.17 -3.07
C GLU A 12 -2.33 18.92 -2.26
N LEU A 13 -2.57 18.93 -0.95
CA LEU A 13 -2.28 17.79 -0.09
C LEU A 13 -3.16 16.58 -0.45
N LEU A 14 -4.47 16.78 -0.61
CA LEU A 14 -5.41 15.72 -1.00
C LEU A 14 -5.11 15.19 -2.40
N SER A 15 -4.77 16.07 -3.36
CA SER A 15 -4.42 15.65 -4.72
C SER A 15 -3.12 14.85 -4.75
N SER A 16 -2.13 15.27 -3.95
CA SER A 16 -0.88 14.51 -3.77
C SER A 16 -1.15 13.13 -3.19
N GLU A 17 -2.05 13.04 -2.21
CA GLU A 17 -2.47 11.78 -1.60
C GLU A 17 -3.14 10.83 -2.59
N ILE A 18 -4.08 11.35 -3.40
CA ILE A 18 -4.72 10.60 -4.48
C ILE A 18 -3.67 10.05 -5.44
N SER A 19 -2.69 10.88 -5.84
CA SER A 19 -1.62 10.45 -6.74
C SER A 19 -0.77 9.34 -6.14
N LEU A 20 -0.48 9.39 -4.84
CA LEU A 20 0.27 8.34 -4.15
C LEU A 20 -0.52 7.03 -4.08
N TYR A 21 -1.83 7.09 -3.80
CA TYR A 21 -2.66 5.89 -3.79
C TYR A 21 -2.85 5.27 -5.17
N ARG A 22 -2.98 6.08 -6.23
CA ARG A 22 -3.00 5.57 -7.61
C ARG A 22 -1.68 4.92 -8.02
N GLN A 23 -0.56 5.54 -7.66
CA GLN A 23 0.76 4.95 -7.89
C GLN A 23 0.92 3.63 -7.11
N LEU A 24 0.40 3.57 -5.89
CA LEU A 24 0.40 2.32 -5.12
C LEU A 24 -0.46 1.26 -5.81
N GLU A 25 -1.65 1.62 -6.29
CA GLU A 25 -2.54 0.73 -7.05
C GLU A 25 -1.86 0.12 -8.27
N GLU A 26 -1.16 0.93 -9.07
CA GLU A 26 -0.38 0.47 -10.22
C GLU A 26 0.67 -0.57 -9.80
N TYR A 27 1.38 -0.32 -8.69
CA TYR A 27 2.35 -1.29 -8.17
C TYR A 27 1.72 -2.57 -7.64
N VAL A 28 0.51 -2.53 -7.06
CA VAL A 28 -0.21 -3.74 -6.66
C VAL A 28 -0.63 -4.55 -7.88
N ASP A 29 -1.12 -3.89 -8.94
CA ASP A 29 -1.51 -4.55 -10.18
C ASP A 29 -0.29 -5.18 -10.90
N GLU A 30 0.85 -4.50 -10.89
CA GLU A 30 2.12 -5.06 -11.38
C GLU A 30 2.60 -6.24 -10.52
N GLU A 31 2.44 -6.15 -9.20
CA GLU A 31 2.80 -7.24 -8.29
C GLU A 31 2.00 -8.50 -8.62
N LEU A 32 0.68 -8.35 -8.77
CA LEU A 32 -0.22 -9.45 -9.14
C LEU A 32 0.26 -10.19 -10.40
N ASP A 33 0.61 -9.45 -11.45
CA ASP A 33 1.14 -10.01 -12.69
C ASP A 33 2.46 -10.76 -12.47
N CYS A 34 3.35 -10.23 -11.62
CA CYS A 34 4.63 -10.87 -11.30
C CYS A 34 4.44 -12.15 -10.47
N VAL A 35 3.52 -12.15 -9.51
CA VAL A 35 3.17 -13.34 -8.72
C VAL A 35 2.66 -14.45 -9.64
N GLN A 36 1.74 -14.14 -10.54
CA GLN A 36 1.18 -15.10 -11.49
C GLN A 36 2.24 -15.67 -12.44
N LYS A 37 3.24 -14.87 -12.83
CA LYS A 37 4.35 -15.28 -13.70
C LYS A 37 5.52 -15.95 -12.95
N GLY A 38 5.53 -15.91 -11.62
CA GLY A 38 6.63 -16.41 -10.80
C GLY A 38 7.92 -15.58 -10.91
N ASP A 39 7.83 -14.31 -11.30
CA ASP A 39 9.00 -13.44 -11.47
C ASP A 39 9.43 -12.81 -10.13
N MET A 40 10.23 -13.56 -9.38
CA MET A 40 10.73 -13.15 -8.07
C MET A 40 11.70 -11.97 -8.10
N ALA A 41 12.41 -11.75 -9.22
CA ALA A 41 13.33 -10.63 -9.34
C ALA A 41 12.56 -9.31 -9.43
N LYS A 42 11.54 -9.28 -10.30
CA LYS A 42 10.68 -8.10 -10.46
C LYS A 42 9.82 -7.83 -9.22
N LEU A 43 9.40 -8.86 -8.48
CA LEU A 43 8.72 -8.71 -7.19
C LEU A 43 9.55 -7.90 -6.18
N LEU A 44 10.86 -8.16 -6.08
CA LEU A 44 11.74 -7.40 -5.17
C LEU A 44 11.87 -5.92 -5.58
N GLU A 45 11.91 -5.63 -6.88
CA GLU A 45 11.92 -4.26 -7.39
C GLU A 45 10.62 -3.53 -7.02
N ILE A 46 9.47 -4.18 -7.20
CA ILE A 46 8.15 -3.61 -6.86
C ILE A 46 8.05 -3.31 -5.36
N LEU A 47 8.50 -4.21 -4.49
CA LEU A 47 8.55 -3.97 -3.04
C LEU A 47 9.39 -2.73 -2.70
N GLN A 48 10.53 -2.52 -3.38
CA GLN A 48 11.34 -1.33 -3.20
C GLN A 48 10.60 -0.06 -3.66
N GLN A 49 9.87 -0.12 -4.78
CA GLN A 49 9.08 1.03 -5.25
C GLN A 49 7.94 1.37 -4.28
N LYS A 50 7.22 0.36 -3.77
CA LYS A 50 6.19 0.54 -2.73
C LYS A 50 6.75 1.19 -1.46
N GLN A 51 7.95 0.80 -1.03
CA GLN A 51 8.63 1.45 0.10
C GLN A 51 8.87 2.95 -0.16
N GLY A 52 9.22 3.32 -1.39
CA GLY A 52 9.35 4.73 -1.79
C GLY A 52 8.04 5.51 -1.69
N VAL A 53 6.90 4.89 -2.01
CA VAL A 53 5.57 5.49 -1.83
C VAL A 53 5.24 5.68 -0.35
N ILE A 54 5.52 4.67 0.49
CA ILE A 54 5.30 4.75 1.94
C ILE A 54 6.09 5.92 2.55
N SER A 55 7.35 6.11 2.15
CA SER A 55 8.13 7.26 2.62
C SER A 55 7.53 8.61 2.20
N LYS A 56 6.96 8.71 1.00
CA LYS A 56 6.25 9.93 0.56
C LYS A 56 4.95 10.15 1.35
N GLN A 57 4.23 9.09 1.71
CA GLN A 57 3.04 9.18 2.56
C GLN A 57 3.39 9.67 3.97
N GLN A 58 4.52 9.24 4.55
CA GLN A 58 5.00 9.74 5.85
C GLN A 58 5.29 11.25 5.79
N LEU A 59 5.98 11.72 4.75
CA LEU A 59 6.21 13.16 4.54
C LEU A 59 4.90 13.93 4.35
N LEU A 60 3.89 13.32 3.73
CA LEU A 60 2.58 13.93 3.59
C LEU A 60 1.86 14.06 4.94
N GLN A 61 1.99 13.04 5.80
CA GLN A 61 1.45 13.08 7.17
C GLN A 61 2.04 14.23 7.98
N GLU A 62 3.36 14.43 7.92
CA GLU A 62 4.02 15.58 8.57
C GLU A 62 3.46 16.93 8.07
N LYS A 63 3.16 17.04 6.77
CA LYS A 63 2.53 18.25 6.23
C LYS A 63 1.11 18.44 6.74
N TRP A 64 0.35 17.37 6.93
CA TRP A 64 -0.98 17.42 7.56
C TRP A 64 -0.91 17.89 9.01
N GLU A 65 0.08 17.41 9.77
CA GLU A 65 0.32 17.86 11.14
C GLU A 65 0.67 19.35 11.21
N GLN A 66 1.46 19.87 10.27
CA GLN A 66 1.74 21.30 10.17
C GLN A 66 0.47 22.13 9.92
N VAL A 67 -0.48 21.60 9.15
CA VAL A 67 -1.78 22.27 8.93
C VAL A 67 -2.60 22.26 10.21
N ALA A 68 -2.66 21.13 10.92
CA ALA A 68 -3.35 21.03 12.21
C ALA A 68 -2.80 22.04 13.24
N LEU A 69 -1.46 22.13 13.35
CA LEU A 69 -0.79 23.14 14.19
C LEU A 69 -1.13 24.57 13.75
N GLY A 70 -1.16 24.84 12.43
CA GLY A 70 -1.52 26.15 11.89
C GLY A 70 -2.96 26.57 12.16
N LEU A 71 -3.88 25.59 12.26
CA LEU A 71 -5.28 25.78 12.66
C LEU A 71 -5.47 25.83 14.18
N GLY A 72 -4.41 25.58 14.97
CA GLY A 72 -4.47 25.56 16.42
C GLY A 72 -5.24 24.35 16.99
N VAL A 73 -5.39 23.28 16.22
CA VAL A 73 -6.04 22.03 16.66
C VAL A 73 -4.99 20.99 17.05
N THR A 74 -5.30 20.22 18.10
CA THR A 74 -4.42 19.15 18.60
C THR A 74 -4.63 17.82 17.87
N GLU A 75 -5.76 17.67 17.18
CA GLU A 75 -6.09 16.48 16.40
C GLU A 75 -5.66 16.67 14.94
N GLY A 76 -5.09 15.61 14.36
CA GLY A 76 -4.77 15.57 12.94
C GLY A 76 -6.01 15.36 12.06
N ARG A 77 -5.77 15.21 10.75
CA ARG A 77 -6.82 15.03 9.72
C ARG A 77 -7.82 13.90 10.01
N GLU A 78 -7.45 12.90 10.80
CA GLU A 78 -8.32 11.78 11.15
C GLU A 78 -9.43 12.15 12.15
N GLY A 79 -9.24 13.24 12.89
CA GLY A 79 -10.17 13.71 13.91
C GLY A 79 -11.26 14.63 13.36
N PRO A 80 -12.50 14.60 13.92
CA PRO A 80 -13.57 15.51 13.53
C PRO A 80 -13.23 16.98 13.85
N VAL A 81 -12.43 17.23 14.90
CA VAL A 81 -12.05 18.58 15.33
C VAL A 81 -11.26 19.31 14.23
N PHE A 82 -10.40 18.59 13.51
CA PHE A 82 -9.65 19.15 12.38
C PHE A 82 -10.61 19.65 11.29
N TRP A 83 -11.56 18.82 10.87
CA TRP A 83 -12.49 19.17 9.79
C TRP A 83 -13.48 20.26 10.19
N SER A 84 -13.91 20.30 11.45
CA SER A 84 -14.71 21.43 11.98
C SER A 84 -13.94 22.75 11.94
N ALA A 85 -12.64 22.74 12.25
CA ALA A 85 -11.81 23.94 12.16
C ALA A 85 -11.61 24.37 10.71
N VAL A 86 -11.41 23.42 9.78
CA VAL A 86 -11.34 23.71 8.34
C VAL A 86 -12.64 24.33 7.82
N GLU A 87 -13.79 23.75 8.17
CA GLU A 87 -15.11 24.26 7.77
C GLU A 87 -15.35 25.69 8.26
N HIS A 88 -14.93 26.00 9.49
CA HIS A 88 -15.07 27.34 10.07
C HIS A 88 -14.27 28.42 9.33
N HIS A 89 -13.17 28.03 8.67
CA HIS A 89 -12.25 28.94 7.98
C HIS A 89 -12.43 28.96 6.46
N MET A 90 -13.42 28.25 5.92
CA MET A 90 -13.62 28.11 4.48
C MET A 90 -15.05 28.41 4.06
N GLU A 91 -15.21 28.84 2.80
CA GLU A 91 -16.53 28.96 2.19
C GLU A 91 -17.14 27.58 1.90
N SER A 92 -18.47 27.48 1.94
CA SER A 92 -19.18 26.21 1.82
C SER A 92 -18.88 25.44 0.52
N GLN A 93 -18.58 26.14 -0.59
CA GLN A 93 -18.24 25.49 -1.87
C GLN A 93 -16.85 24.84 -1.85
N GLY A 94 -15.87 25.48 -1.23
CA GLY A 94 -14.52 24.92 -1.07
C GLY A 94 -14.55 23.67 -0.19
N PHE A 95 -15.32 23.71 0.91
CA PHE A 95 -15.46 22.56 1.81
C PHE A 95 -16.13 21.34 1.14
N LEU A 96 -17.13 21.56 0.28
CA LEU A 96 -17.76 20.49 -0.50
C LEU A 96 -16.77 19.84 -1.48
N SER A 97 -15.92 20.63 -2.12
CA SER A 97 -14.89 20.12 -3.05
C SER A 97 -13.87 19.26 -2.32
N LEU A 98 -13.42 19.68 -1.13
CA LEU A 98 -12.55 18.87 -0.27
C LEU A 98 -13.22 17.56 0.15
N SER A 99 -14.51 17.61 0.51
CA SER A 99 -15.28 16.42 0.90
C SER A 99 -15.31 15.38 -0.22
N HIS A 100 -15.50 15.80 -1.48
CA HIS A 100 -15.45 14.90 -2.62
C HIS A 100 -14.07 14.23 -2.79
N LEU A 101 -12.99 14.98 -2.65
CA LEU A 101 -11.62 14.43 -2.72
C LEU A 101 -11.36 13.43 -1.59
N ILE A 102 -11.86 13.68 -0.38
CA ILE A 102 -11.73 12.74 0.75
C ILE A 102 -12.49 11.44 0.48
N VAL A 103 -13.71 11.52 -0.06
CA VAL A 103 -14.47 10.32 -0.45
C VAL A 103 -13.71 9.53 -1.51
N GLN A 104 -13.16 10.20 -2.53
CA GLN A 104 -12.34 9.55 -3.55
C GLN A 104 -11.11 8.85 -2.97
N ILE A 105 -10.42 9.47 -2.00
CA ILE A 105 -9.30 8.84 -1.30
C ILE A 105 -9.75 7.57 -0.57
N ARG A 106 -10.88 7.62 0.15
CA ARG A 106 -11.40 6.45 0.89
C ARG A 106 -11.74 5.30 -0.04
N GLU A 107 -12.34 5.58 -1.19
CA GLU A 107 -12.65 4.57 -2.21
C GLU A 107 -11.36 3.96 -2.78
N LEU A 108 -10.36 4.77 -3.12
CA LEU A 108 -9.06 4.30 -3.61
C LEU A 108 -8.34 3.44 -2.57
N VAL A 109 -8.27 3.89 -1.31
CA VAL A 109 -7.66 3.13 -0.21
C VAL A 109 -8.33 1.77 -0.06
N THR A 110 -9.67 1.75 -0.05
CA THR A 110 -10.43 0.50 0.08
C THR A 110 -10.13 -0.46 -1.07
N SER A 111 -10.09 0.05 -2.30
CA SER A 111 -9.76 -0.73 -3.50
C SER A 111 -8.34 -1.31 -3.42
N VAL A 112 -7.35 -0.47 -3.10
CA VAL A 112 -5.93 -0.87 -3.02
C VAL A 112 -5.71 -1.91 -1.93
N LEU A 113 -6.32 -1.74 -0.76
CA LEU A 113 -6.20 -2.72 0.33
C LEU A 113 -6.78 -4.09 -0.05
N ALA A 114 -7.94 -4.11 -0.71
CA ALA A 114 -8.54 -5.36 -1.17
C ALA A 114 -7.68 -6.06 -2.22
N LYS A 115 -7.05 -5.31 -3.14
CA LYS A 115 -6.09 -5.84 -4.11
C LYS A 115 -4.84 -6.40 -3.42
N GLU A 116 -4.29 -5.68 -2.45
CA GLU A 116 -3.11 -6.12 -1.69
C GLU A 116 -3.38 -7.42 -0.94
N GLU A 117 -4.54 -7.53 -0.28
CA GLU A 117 -4.96 -8.75 0.42
C GLU A 117 -5.06 -9.94 -0.56
N HIS A 118 -5.59 -9.70 -1.76
CA HIS A 118 -5.67 -10.72 -2.80
C HIS A 118 -4.29 -11.18 -3.28
N VAL A 119 -3.37 -10.25 -3.56
CA VAL A 119 -2.00 -10.56 -3.98
C VAL A 119 -1.25 -11.33 -2.89
N GLN A 120 -1.41 -10.94 -1.63
CA GLN A 120 -0.80 -11.63 -0.50
C GLN A 120 -1.30 -13.08 -0.40
N ALA A 121 -2.61 -13.32 -0.55
CA ALA A 121 -3.16 -14.67 -0.52
C ALA A 121 -2.57 -15.57 -1.63
N LEU A 122 -2.41 -15.04 -2.85
CA LEU A 122 -1.78 -15.78 -3.95
C LEU A 122 -0.31 -16.10 -3.69
N LEU A 123 0.45 -15.15 -3.13
CA LEU A 123 1.84 -15.37 -2.73
C LEU A 123 1.95 -16.48 -1.67
N GLU A 124 1.07 -16.48 -0.68
CA GLU A 124 1.04 -17.51 0.37
C GLU A 124 0.73 -18.90 -0.21
N GLU A 125 -0.18 -18.98 -1.17
CA GLU A 125 -0.49 -20.21 -1.91
C GLU A 125 0.73 -20.71 -2.68
N HIS A 126 1.38 -19.86 -3.49
CA HIS A 126 2.58 -20.21 -4.25
C HIS A 126 3.72 -20.70 -3.33
N ILE A 127 3.94 -20.05 -2.18
CA ILE A 127 4.95 -20.47 -1.20
C ILE A 127 4.60 -21.85 -0.62
N SER A 128 3.32 -22.11 -0.35
CA SER A 128 2.83 -23.40 0.16
C SER A 128 3.08 -24.52 -0.86
N GLU A 129 2.83 -24.26 -2.14
CA GLU A 129 3.10 -25.21 -3.22
C GLU A 129 4.59 -25.52 -3.36
N LEU A 130 5.43 -24.50 -3.42
CA LEU A 130 6.90 -24.67 -3.48
C LEU A 130 7.42 -25.50 -2.29
N ARG A 131 6.89 -25.28 -1.08
CA ARG A 131 7.24 -26.10 0.11
C ARG A 131 6.84 -27.56 -0.06
N LYS A 132 5.65 -27.84 -0.61
CA LYS A 132 5.20 -29.22 -0.90
C LYS A 132 6.09 -29.89 -1.95
N GLU A 133 6.44 -29.17 -3.01
CA GLU A 133 7.32 -29.69 -4.07
C GLU A 133 8.73 -30.00 -3.56
N MET A 134 9.32 -29.09 -2.79
CA MET A 134 10.61 -29.32 -2.12
C MET A 134 10.54 -30.54 -1.18
N GLY A 135 9.45 -30.69 -0.42
CA GLY A 135 9.21 -31.86 0.41
C GLY A 135 9.16 -33.16 -0.41
N ARG A 136 8.50 -33.15 -1.57
CA ARG A 136 8.44 -34.29 -2.49
C ARG A 136 9.81 -34.62 -3.10
N LEU A 137 10.54 -33.60 -3.54
CA LEU A 137 11.90 -33.75 -4.09
C LEU A 137 12.87 -34.32 -3.06
N ASN A 138 12.82 -33.85 -1.81
CA ASN A 138 13.68 -34.37 -0.74
C ASN A 138 13.36 -35.83 -0.41
N LYS A 139 12.06 -36.20 -0.36
CA LYS A 139 11.65 -37.61 -0.21
C LYS A 139 12.11 -38.48 -1.39
N GLY A 140 11.98 -37.98 -2.62
CA GLY A 140 12.45 -38.67 -3.82
C GLY A 140 13.96 -38.87 -3.86
N LYS A 141 14.75 -37.84 -3.51
CA LYS A 141 16.20 -37.93 -3.38
C LYS A 141 16.63 -38.92 -2.30
N ALA A 142 15.96 -38.91 -1.15
CA ALA A 142 16.23 -39.86 -0.06
C ALA A 142 15.91 -41.31 -0.45
N ALA A 143 14.78 -41.53 -1.14
CA ALA A 143 14.42 -42.84 -1.67
C ALA A 143 15.44 -43.33 -2.71
N PHE A 144 15.82 -42.47 -3.65
CA PHE A 144 16.83 -42.79 -4.68
C PHE A 144 18.20 -43.13 -4.07
N HIS A 145 18.66 -42.36 -3.07
CA HIS A 145 19.87 -42.68 -2.33
C HIS A 145 19.77 -44.01 -1.56
N GLY A 146 18.59 -44.33 -1.02
CA GLY A 146 18.30 -45.61 -0.39
C GLY A 146 18.45 -46.78 -1.37
N TYR A 147 17.88 -46.67 -2.57
CA TYR A 147 18.00 -47.69 -3.63
C TYR A 147 19.43 -47.86 -4.15
N MET A 148 20.20 -46.78 -4.33
CA MET A 148 21.61 -46.88 -4.73
C MET A 148 22.48 -47.58 -3.68
N LYS A 149 22.17 -47.41 -2.39
CA LYS A 149 22.93 -48.02 -1.29
C LYS A 149 22.55 -49.48 -1.05
N SER A 150 21.32 -49.89 -1.39
CA SER A 150 20.86 -51.28 -1.29
C SER A 150 21.05 -52.09 -2.58
N GLY A 151 21.13 -51.45 -3.75
CA GLY A 151 21.32 -52.09 -5.05
C GLY A 151 22.78 -52.40 -5.44
N GLY A 152 23.76 -52.01 -4.61
CA GLY A 152 25.19 -52.34 -4.80
C GLY A 152 25.66 -53.61 -4.09
N ALA A 153 24.74 -54.38 -3.50
CA ALA A 153 25.03 -55.67 -2.86
C ALA A 153 24.42 -56.81 -3.70
N LEU A 154 25.00 -57.04 -4.88
CA LEU A 154 24.85 -58.28 -5.66
C LEU A 154 26.24 -58.71 -6.14
#